data_AF-A0A194VUY0-F1
#
_entry.id   AF-A0A194VUY0-F1
#
_cell.length_a   1.000
_cell.length_b   1.000
_cell.length_c   1.000
_cell.angle_alpha   90.00
_cell.angle_beta   90.00
_cell.angle_gamma   90.00
#
_symmetry.space_group_name_H-M   'P 1'
#
loop_
_entity.id
_entity.type
_entity.pdbx_description
1 polymer ?
#
loop_
_entity_poly.entity_id
_entity_poly.type
_entity_poly.pdbx_seq_one_letter_code
_entity_poly.pdbx_strand_id
1 'polypeptide(L)'
;MQFSTLFVSALLSATGLAAPAEPRAGSVSMMATATTWTITSLKRVCDAADTTCTWTFGINNGSATTPCTEVVTGSPASQTNGGPATCGVYTVTSGWSGQFGAGNGFTTLAVVDYTTGLIIYPAYTDKQVSGGAVVTPDQSYTPQALP
;
A
#
# COMPACT_ATOMS: atom_id res chain seq x y z
N MET A 1 -5.01 68.63 23.81
CA MET A 1 -4.06 69.42 23.01
C MET A 1 -2.80 68.58 22.90
N GLN A 2 -2.14 68.32 21.77
CA GLN A 2 -2.32 68.68 20.37
C GLN A 2 -1.35 67.73 19.60
N PHE A 3 -1.80 67.08 18.51
CA PHE A 3 -1.14 66.86 17.19
C PHE A 3 0.38 66.53 17.16
N SER A 4 0.98 65.70 16.31
CA SER A 4 0.66 65.06 15.03
C SER A 4 1.97 64.40 14.56
N THR A 5 1.91 63.37 13.71
CA THR A 5 2.73 63.10 12.49
C THR A 5 2.78 61.58 12.27
N LEU A 6 1.91 61.01 11.43
CA LEU A 6 2.10 60.81 9.98
C LEU A 6 3.48 60.25 9.61
N PHE A 7 3.54 58.96 9.27
CA PHE A 7 4.33 58.50 8.12
C PHE A 7 3.55 57.41 7.37
N VAL A 8 3.08 57.82 6.20
CA VAL A 8 2.61 57.02 5.05
C VAL A 8 3.84 56.69 4.20
N SER A 9 4.03 55.42 3.80
CA SER A 9 4.71 54.93 2.57
C SER A 9 5.19 53.48 2.79
N ALA A 10 5.16 52.54 1.84
CA ALA A 10 4.76 52.51 0.44
C ALA A 10 4.39 51.05 0.08
N LEU A 11 3.43 50.91 -0.83
CA LEU A 11 3.08 49.65 -1.48
C LEU A 11 4.27 49.16 -2.33
N LEU A 12 4.85 48.00 -2.02
CA LEU A 12 5.65 47.25 -2.99
C LEU A 12 4.73 46.30 -3.76
N SER A 13 4.39 46.71 -4.98
CA SER A 13 3.76 45.85 -5.98
C SER A 13 4.75 44.75 -6.38
N ALA A 14 4.63 43.56 -5.79
CA ALA A 14 5.30 42.38 -6.30
C ALA A 14 4.63 41.97 -7.61
N THR A 15 5.25 42.30 -8.75
CA THR A 15 4.92 41.69 -10.04
C THR A 15 5.36 40.24 -9.99
N GLY A 16 4.46 39.37 -9.52
CA GLY A 16 4.64 37.93 -9.64
C GLY A 16 4.72 37.56 -11.11
N LEU A 17 5.92 37.24 -11.59
CA LEU A 17 6.12 36.52 -12.84
C LEU A 17 5.36 35.20 -12.71
N ALA A 18 4.17 35.11 -13.30
CA ALA A 18 3.51 33.84 -13.51
C ALA A 18 4.41 33.03 -14.46
N ALA A 19 5.17 32.08 -13.90
CA ALA A 19 5.86 31.09 -14.70
C ALA A 19 4.82 30.41 -15.62
N PRO A 20 5.13 30.20 -16.91
CA PRO A 20 4.22 29.47 -17.79
C PRO A 20 3.94 28.11 -17.16
N ALA A 21 2.67 27.86 -16.85
CA ALA A 21 2.21 26.54 -16.50
C ALA A 21 2.41 25.67 -17.74
N GLU A 22 3.48 24.88 -17.77
CA GLU A 22 3.62 23.81 -18.73
C GLU A 22 2.33 22.96 -18.64
N PRO A 23 1.61 22.72 -19.74
CA PRO A 23 0.46 21.86 -19.73
C PRO A 23 0.91 20.52 -19.17
N ARG A 24 0.40 20.14 -17.99
CA ARG A 24 0.58 18.79 -17.46
C ARG A 24 0.11 17.85 -18.56
N ALA A 25 1.04 17.12 -19.18
CA ALA A 25 0.74 16.10 -20.17
C ALA A 25 -0.46 15.29 -19.66
N GLY A 26 -1.45 15.09 -20.52
CA GLY A 26 -2.79 14.60 -20.15
C GLY A 26 -2.72 13.49 -19.11
N SER A 27 -3.48 13.64 -18.01
CA SER A 27 -3.49 12.66 -16.92
C SER A 27 -3.97 11.30 -17.43
N VAL A 28 -3.10 10.29 -17.40
CA VAL A 28 -3.48 8.88 -17.59
C VAL A 28 -3.97 8.33 -16.25
N SER A 29 -5.19 7.79 -16.22
CA SER A 29 -5.71 7.12 -15.03
C SER A 29 -5.10 5.72 -14.94
N MET A 30 -4.43 5.41 -13.83
CA MET A 30 -3.93 4.07 -13.52
C MET A 30 -4.99 3.20 -12.80
N MET A 31 -6.18 3.74 -12.52
CA MET A 31 -7.27 2.99 -11.91
C MET A 31 -7.93 2.10 -12.97
N ALA A 32 -8.01 0.80 -12.70
CA ALA A 32 -8.72 -0.10 -13.59
C ALA A 32 -10.24 0.05 -13.42
N THR A 33 -10.99 -0.18 -14.50
CA THR A 33 -12.45 -0.38 -14.46
C THR A 33 -12.80 -1.80 -14.01
N ALA A 34 -12.10 -2.29 -12.97
CA ALA A 34 -12.23 -3.64 -12.46
C ALA A 34 -13.13 -3.69 -11.22
N THR A 35 -13.75 -4.85 -10.98
CA THR A 35 -14.38 -5.16 -9.70
C THR A 35 -13.35 -5.10 -8.58
N THR A 36 -13.75 -4.56 -7.43
CA THR A 36 -12.92 -4.53 -6.23
C THR A 36 -12.44 -5.93 -5.86
N TRP A 37 -11.15 -6.08 -5.56
CA TRP A 37 -10.60 -7.34 -5.07
C TRP A 37 -10.58 -7.33 -3.54
N THR A 38 -10.98 -8.44 -2.93
CA THR A 38 -10.98 -8.61 -1.48
C THR A 38 -9.97 -9.68 -1.09
N ILE A 39 -9.10 -9.34 -0.14
CA ILE A 39 -8.24 -10.30 0.52
C ILE A 39 -9.01 -10.88 1.72
N THR A 40 -9.27 -12.18 1.66
CA THR A 40 -10.16 -12.87 2.59
C THR A 40 -9.41 -13.74 3.58
N SER A 41 -9.84 -13.74 4.85
CA SER A 41 -9.35 -14.64 5.90
C SER A 41 -7.82 -14.62 6.07
N LEU A 42 -7.20 -13.45 5.89
CA LEU A 42 -5.75 -13.31 5.95
C LEU A 42 -5.22 -13.52 7.36
N LYS A 43 -4.14 -14.28 7.48
CA LYS A 43 -3.34 -14.42 8.71
C LYS A 43 -1.86 -14.65 8.37
N ARG A 44 -0.99 -14.32 9.33
CA ARG A 44 0.44 -14.65 9.33
C ARG A 44 0.78 -15.49 10.55
N VAL A 45 1.40 -16.64 10.36
CA VAL A 45 1.91 -17.49 11.45
C VAL A 45 3.41 -17.62 11.30
N CYS A 46 4.15 -17.17 12.31
CA CYS A 46 5.60 -17.33 12.37
C CYS A 46 5.96 -18.47 13.32
N ASP A 47 7.06 -19.17 13.04
CA ASP A 47 7.64 -20.11 13.98
C ASP A 47 8.21 -19.39 15.22
N ALA A 48 8.50 -20.16 16.27
CA ALA A 48 8.96 -19.59 17.54
C ALA A 48 10.30 -18.85 17.44
N ALA A 49 11.13 -19.21 16.45
CA ALA A 49 12.43 -18.57 16.20
C ALA A 49 12.33 -17.35 15.27
N ASP A 50 11.14 -17.04 14.73
CA ASP A 50 10.92 -16.02 13.71
C ASP A 50 11.89 -16.19 12.52
N THR A 51 12.09 -17.43 12.09
CA THR A 51 12.89 -17.78 10.92
C THR A 51 12.03 -18.09 9.71
N THR A 52 10.77 -18.42 9.93
CA THR A 52 9.78 -18.69 8.89
C THR A 52 8.43 -18.12 9.28
N CYS A 53 7.82 -17.33 8.40
CA CYS A 53 6.45 -16.86 8.52
C CYS A 53 5.62 -17.31 7.32
N THR A 54 4.52 -18.01 7.58
CA THR A 54 3.55 -18.43 6.57
C THR A 54 2.36 -17.48 6.55
N TRP A 55 2.14 -16.84 5.41
CA TRP A 55 0.94 -16.08 5.11
C TRP A 55 -0.08 -16.97 4.40
N THR A 56 -1.32 -16.95 4.87
CA THR A 56 -2.44 -17.67 4.23
C THR A 56 -3.62 -16.74 4.09
N PHE A 57 -4.20 -16.67 2.90
CA PHE A 57 -5.34 -15.81 2.59
C PHE A 57 -6.03 -16.28 1.29
N GLY A 58 -7.20 -15.73 1.00
CA GLY A 58 -7.86 -15.86 -0.29
C GLY A 58 -7.83 -14.54 -1.07
N ILE A 59 -7.77 -14.63 -2.39
CA ILE A 59 -7.86 -13.50 -3.33
C ILE A 59 -9.21 -13.62 -4.04
N ASN A 60 -10.18 -12.80 -3.64
CA ASN A 60 -11.50 -12.76 -4.26
C ASN A 60 -11.57 -11.58 -5.24
N ASN A 61 -11.73 -11.86 -6.54
CA ASN A 61 -11.78 -10.83 -7.59
C ASN A 61 -13.20 -10.30 -7.89
N GLY A 62 -14.17 -10.60 -7.04
CA GLY A 62 -15.59 -10.33 -7.23
C GLY A 62 -16.37 -11.48 -7.87
N SER A 63 -15.70 -12.53 -8.35
CA SER A 63 -16.35 -13.70 -8.97
C SER A 63 -15.94 -15.03 -8.33
N ALA A 64 -14.66 -15.21 -8.01
CA ALA A 64 -14.13 -16.42 -7.41
C ALA A 64 -13.03 -16.06 -6.41
N THR A 65 -12.89 -16.91 -5.37
CA THR A 65 -11.81 -16.81 -4.40
C THR A 65 -10.71 -17.82 -4.73
N THR A 66 -9.49 -17.33 -4.97
CA THR A 66 -8.30 -18.17 -5.15
C THR A 66 -7.52 -18.25 -3.84
N PRO A 67 -7.29 -19.43 -3.26
CA PRO A 67 -6.46 -19.55 -2.06
C PRO A 67 -4.99 -19.25 -2.39
N CYS A 68 -4.29 -18.64 -1.45
CA CYS A 68 -2.89 -18.28 -1.58
C CYS A 68 -2.11 -18.59 -0.32
N THR A 69 -0.88 -19.05 -0.49
CA THR A 69 0.09 -19.27 0.58
C THR A 69 1.43 -18.73 0.15
N GLU A 70 1.98 -17.84 0.96
CA GLU A 70 3.33 -17.30 0.80
C GLU A 70 4.14 -17.66 2.03
N VAL A 71 5.31 -18.26 1.83
CA VAL A 71 6.25 -18.60 2.91
C VAL A 71 7.43 -17.64 2.83
N VAL A 72 7.61 -16.85 3.88
CA VAL A 72 8.73 -15.92 4.04
C VAL A 72 9.73 -16.55 4.98
N THR A 73 10.99 -16.58 4.58
CA THR A 73 12.10 -17.03 5.43
C THR A 73 13.07 -15.87 5.64
N GLY A 74 13.63 -15.75 6.83
CA GLY A 74 14.46 -14.61 7.20
C GLY A 74 14.92 -14.66 8.64
N SER A 75 15.50 -13.58 9.14
CA SER A 75 15.85 -13.45 10.56
C SER A 75 15.89 -11.96 10.95
N PRO A 76 14.78 -11.38 11.45
CA PRO A 76 13.46 -12.01 11.63
C PRO A 76 12.65 -12.11 10.32
N ALA A 77 12.01 -13.27 10.09
CA ALA A 77 11.13 -13.51 8.93
C ALA A 77 9.91 -12.59 8.93
N SER A 78 9.41 -12.20 10.10
CA SER A 78 8.29 -11.26 10.27
C SER A 78 8.59 -9.87 9.72
N GLN A 79 9.86 -9.52 9.49
CA GLN A 79 10.31 -8.22 9.00
C GLN A 79 11.17 -8.35 7.71
N THR A 80 11.01 -9.45 6.99
CA THR A 80 11.73 -9.75 5.75
C THR A 80 10.79 -9.67 4.55
N ASN A 81 11.32 -9.30 3.38
CA ASN A 81 10.57 -9.33 2.13
C ASN A 81 10.38 -10.77 1.66
N GLY A 82 9.22 -11.06 1.07
CA GLY A 82 8.85 -12.40 0.63
C GLY A 82 8.51 -12.51 -0.86
N GLY A 83 8.31 -13.76 -1.28
CA GLY A 83 7.90 -14.12 -2.62
C GLY A 83 9.06 -14.20 -3.65
N PRO A 84 8.72 -14.40 -4.94
CA PRO A 84 7.35 -14.53 -5.44
C PRO A 84 6.70 -15.88 -5.08
N ALA A 85 5.44 -15.84 -4.67
CA ALA A 85 4.56 -17.00 -4.56
C ALA A 85 3.53 -17.00 -5.69
N THR A 86 3.24 -18.17 -6.25
CA THR A 86 2.23 -18.33 -7.31
C THR A 86 0.95 -18.92 -6.73
N CYS A 87 -0.17 -18.23 -6.93
CA CYS A 87 -1.48 -18.57 -6.40
C CYS A 87 -2.52 -18.50 -7.52
N GLY A 88 -2.71 -19.62 -8.25
CA GLY A 88 -3.51 -19.61 -9.47
C GLY A 88 -2.90 -18.68 -10.53
N VAL A 89 -3.68 -17.70 -10.99
CA VAL A 89 -3.21 -16.66 -11.94
C VAL A 89 -2.40 -15.55 -11.27
N TYR A 90 -2.42 -15.47 -9.93
CA TYR A 90 -1.79 -14.39 -9.20
C TYR A 90 -0.33 -14.68 -8.86
N THR A 91 0.52 -13.67 -9.03
CA THR A 91 1.87 -13.62 -8.45
C THR A 91 1.84 -12.71 -7.23
N VAL A 92 2.35 -13.19 -6.10
CA VAL A 92 2.39 -12.45 -4.84
C VAL A 92 3.82 -12.26 -4.37
N THR A 93 4.20 -11.02 -4.07
CA THR A 93 5.42 -10.69 -3.32
C THR A 93 5.05 -9.86 -2.11
N SER A 94 5.90 -9.84 -1.09
CA SER A 94 5.67 -9.03 0.12
C SER A 94 6.88 -8.17 0.47
N GLY A 95 6.62 -6.99 1.02
CA GLY A 95 7.64 -6.05 1.49
C GLY A 95 7.31 -5.54 2.88
N TRP A 96 8.26 -5.64 3.81
CA TRP A 96 8.10 -5.10 5.16
C TRP A 96 8.69 -3.69 5.27
N SER A 97 8.03 -2.83 6.03
CA SER A 97 8.51 -1.49 6.37
C SER A 97 8.35 -1.18 7.85
N GLY A 98 9.45 -0.77 8.48
CA GLY A 98 9.50 -0.23 9.84
C GLY A 98 9.52 1.30 9.91
N GLN A 99 9.19 2.00 8.82
CA GLN A 99 9.38 3.46 8.69
C GLN A 99 8.69 4.31 9.77
N PHE A 100 7.67 3.77 10.44
CA PHE A 100 6.91 4.44 11.50
C PHE A 100 7.41 4.13 12.92
N GLY A 101 8.61 3.57 13.04
CA GLY A 101 9.28 3.28 14.31
C GLY A 101 8.92 1.91 14.90
N ALA A 102 9.57 1.59 16.02
CA ALA A 102 9.48 0.29 16.68
C ALA A 102 8.02 -0.07 17.05
N GLY A 103 7.60 -1.29 16.70
CA GLY A 103 6.25 -1.79 16.96
C GLY A 103 5.16 -1.23 16.05
N ASN A 104 5.51 -0.41 15.05
CA ASN A 104 4.59 0.13 14.04
C ASN A 104 4.97 -0.33 12.63
N GLY A 105 5.58 -1.51 12.53
CA GLY A 105 5.88 -2.16 11.26
C GLY A 105 4.62 -2.65 10.55
N PHE A 106 4.72 -2.77 9.23
CA PHE A 106 3.67 -3.33 8.39
C PHE A 106 4.28 -4.04 7.19
N THR A 107 3.52 -4.99 6.64
CA THR A 107 3.85 -5.67 5.39
C THR A 107 2.86 -5.27 4.33
N THR A 108 3.36 -4.89 3.16
CA THR A 108 2.56 -4.70 1.94
C THR A 108 2.74 -5.91 1.04
N LEU A 109 1.63 -6.49 0.59
CA LEU A 109 1.61 -7.49 -0.47
C LEU A 109 1.48 -6.77 -1.81
N ALA A 110 2.18 -7.22 -2.84
CA ALA A 110 1.87 -6.90 -4.23
C ALA A 110 1.22 -8.15 -4.83
N VAL A 111 -0.08 -8.09 -5.12
CA VAL A 111 -0.85 -9.19 -5.70
C VAL A 111 -1.15 -8.83 -7.15
N VAL A 112 -0.51 -9.54 -8.07
CA VAL A 112 -0.50 -9.21 -9.50
C VAL A 112 -1.18 -10.30 -10.29
N ASP A 113 -2.12 -9.93 -11.16
CA ASP A 113 -2.59 -10.78 -12.25
C ASP A 113 -2.03 -10.23 -13.56
N TYR A 114 -0.95 -10.86 -14.05
CA TYR A 114 -0.33 -10.46 -15.31
C TYR A 114 -1.20 -10.76 -16.54
N THR A 115 -2.21 -11.63 -16.42
CA THR A 115 -3.10 -11.95 -17.54
C THR A 115 -4.09 -10.82 -17.83
N THR A 116 -4.55 -10.16 -16.77
CA THR A 116 -5.43 -8.98 -16.86
C THR A 116 -4.66 -7.67 -16.75
N GLY A 117 -3.36 -7.71 -16.44
CA GLY A 117 -2.52 -6.53 -16.26
C GLY A 117 -2.94 -5.72 -15.04
N LEU A 118 -3.39 -6.38 -13.96
CA LEU A 118 -3.94 -5.74 -12.76
C LEU A 118 -3.13 -6.03 -11.51
N ILE A 119 -3.10 -5.08 -10.59
CA ILE A 119 -2.40 -5.18 -9.32
C ILE A 119 -3.18 -4.53 -8.17
N ILE A 120 -3.09 -5.12 -6.98
CA ILE A 120 -3.48 -4.47 -5.72
C ILE A 120 -2.31 -4.50 -4.73
N TYR A 121 -2.33 -3.55 -3.78
CA TYR A 121 -1.32 -3.43 -2.72
C TYR A 121 -1.91 -3.52 -1.30
N PRO A 122 -2.41 -4.70 -0.87
CA PRO A 122 -2.87 -4.90 0.50
C PRO A 122 -1.78 -4.64 1.52
N ALA A 123 -2.11 -3.96 2.62
CA ALA A 123 -1.15 -3.67 3.67
C ALA A 123 -1.70 -4.05 5.05
N TYR A 124 -0.87 -4.71 5.85
CA TYR A 124 -1.24 -5.19 7.18
C TYR A 124 -0.15 -4.85 8.19
N THR A 125 -0.56 -4.21 9.28
CA THR A 125 0.33 -3.93 10.40
C THR A 125 0.72 -5.21 11.12
N ASP A 126 1.92 -5.23 11.73
CA ASP A 126 2.36 -6.36 12.55
C ASP A 126 1.38 -6.67 13.69
N LYS A 127 0.66 -5.65 14.19
CA LYS A 127 -0.39 -5.80 15.20
C LYS A 127 -1.60 -6.59 14.67
N GLN A 128 -2.06 -6.29 13.46
CA GLN A 128 -3.22 -6.96 12.84
C GLN A 128 -2.99 -8.46 12.63
N VAL A 129 -1.76 -8.87 12.32
CA VAL A 129 -1.42 -10.26 11.97
C VAL A 129 -0.67 -10.99 13.08
N SER A 130 -0.54 -10.37 14.25
CA SER A 130 0.16 -10.96 15.39
C SER A 130 -0.52 -12.24 15.87
N GLY A 131 0.27 -13.22 16.33
CA GLY A 131 -0.23 -14.45 16.95
C GLY A 131 -1.06 -15.35 16.04
N GLY A 132 -1.01 -15.20 14.71
CA GLY A 132 -1.82 -16.00 13.80
C GLY A 132 -3.29 -15.59 13.73
N ALA A 133 -3.63 -14.40 14.24
CA ALA A 133 -4.98 -13.87 14.16
C ALA A 133 -5.43 -13.71 12.69
N VAL A 134 -6.69 -14.08 12.43
CA VAL A 134 -7.34 -13.77 11.15
C VAL A 134 -7.75 -12.30 11.19
N VAL A 135 -7.29 -11.54 10.21
CA VAL A 135 -7.63 -10.12 10.08
C VAL A 135 -9.13 -10.01 9.80
N THR A 136 -9.83 -9.20 10.59
CA THR A 136 -11.26 -8.92 10.44
C THR A 136 -11.51 -7.43 10.61
N PRO A 137 -12.33 -6.79 9.75
CA PRO A 137 -12.94 -7.37 8.55
C PRO A 137 -11.91 -7.69 7.46
N ASP A 138 -12.32 -8.53 6.51
CA ASP A 138 -11.59 -8.70 5.24
C ASP A 138 -11.44 -7.33 4.56
N GLN A 139 -10.32 -7.13 3.89
CA GLN A 139 -9.99 -5.82 3.29
C GLN A 139 -10.12 -5.87 1.77
N SER A 140 -10.75 -4.84 1.23
CA SER A 140 -11.04 -4.70 -0.20
C SER A 140 -10.25 -3.54 -0.81
N TYR A 141 -9.77 -3.74 -2.03
CA TYR A 141 -8.87 -2.84 -2.74
C TYR A 141 -9.30 -2.71 -4.20
N THR A 142 -9.22 -1.50 -4.73
CA THR A 142 -9.48 -1.27 -6.15
C THR A 142 -8.21 -1.61 -6.95
N PRO A 143 -8.27 -2.54 -7.90
CA PRO A 143 -7.12 -2.86 -8.75
C PRO A 143 -6.66 -1.67 -9.59
N GLN A 144 -5.36 -1.60 -9.80
CA GLN A 144 -4.70 -0.65 -10.68
C GLN A 144 -4.20 -1.39 -11.93
N ALA A 145 -4.16 -0.71 -13.05
CA ALA A 145 -3.51 -1.22 -14.25
C ALA A 145 -1.98 -1.20 -14.06
N LEU A 146 -1.30 -2.24 -14.52
CA LEU A 146 0.14 -2.21 -14.70
C LEU A 146 0.51 -1.22 -15.82
N PRO A 147 1.68 -0.57 -15.75
CA PRO A 147 2.19 0.32 -16.80
C PRO A 147 2.40 -0.37 -18.15
#